data_AF-A0A433A2H9-F1
#
_entry.id   AF-A0A433A2H9-F1
#
_cell.length_a   1.000
_cell.length_b   1.000
_cell.length_c   1.000
_cell.angle_alpha   90.00
_cell.angle_beta   90.00
_cell.angle_gamma   90.00
#
_symmetry.space_group_name_H-M   'P 1'
#
loop_
_entity.id
_entity.type
_entity.pdbx_description
1 polymer ?
#
loop_
_entity_poly.entity_id
_entity_poly.type
_entity_poly.pdbx_seq_one_letter_code
_entity_poly.pdbx_strand_id
1 'polypeptide(L)' 'MEGLDDPAYFTLDHDWTLLGFLTYRQRLDDFQYGNGFEHSRYSSNLATICKWEEPSEAVMKKACQALSVFPVK' A
#
# COMPACT_ATOMS: atom_id res chain seq x y z
N MET A 1 -12.13 -6.61 -11.31
CA MET A 1 -11.49 -5.44 -10.68
C MET A 1 -10.88 -5.98 -9.40
N GLU A 2 -9.56 -6.14 -9.33
CA GLU A 2 -8.89 -6.61 -8.12
C GLU A 2 -9.04 -5.52 -7.04
N GLY A 3 -9.60 -5.88 -5.89
CA GLY A 3 -9.75 -4.98 -4.75
C GLY A 3 -8.44 -4.83 -3.98
N LEU A 4 -8.32 -3.77 -3.18
CA LEU A 4 -7.20 -3.65 -2.24
C LEU A 4 -7.37 -4.64 -1.09
N ASP A 5 -6.27 -5.22 -0.63
CA ASP A 5 -6.21 -6.08 0.55
C ASP A 5 -6.40 -5.28 1.86
N ASP A 6 -6.00 -4.00 1.89
CA ASP A 6 -6.14 -3.12 3.08
C ASP A 6 -6.61 -1.70 2.71
N PRO A 7 -7.83 -1.54 2.17
CA PRO A 7 -8.33 -0.25 1.66
C PRO A 7 -8.40 0.84 2.73
N ALA A 8 -8.55 0.47 4.01
CA ALA A 8 -8.65 1.42 5.13
C ALA A 8 -7.35 2.21 5.40
N TYR A 9 -6.20 1.70 4.97
CA TYR A 9 -4.92 2.42 5.10
C TYR A 9 -4.64 3.33 3.89
N PHE A 10 -5.02 2.90 2.69
CA PHE A 10 -4.75 3.64 1.44
C PHE A 10 -5.74 4.78 1.20
N THR A 11 -5.84 5.70 2.15
CA THR A 11 -6.68 6.91 2.10
C THR A 11 -5.86 8.15 1.76
N LEU A 12 -6.52 9.25 1.38
CA LEU A 12 -5.83 10.52 1.10
C LEU A 12 -5.12 11.13 2.33
N ASP A 13 -5.57 10.80 3.53
CA ASP A 13 -5.06 11.35 4.80
C ASP A 13 -3.81 10.63 5.32
N HIS A 14 -3.44 9.47 4.75
CA HIS A 14 -2.23 8.75 5.13
C HIS A 14 -1.06 9.04 4.17
N ASP A 15 0.15 9.04 4.73
CA ASP A 15 1.39 9.32 3.98
C ASP A 15 1.93 8.11 3.18
N TRP A 16 1.22 6.97 3.21
CA TRP A 16 1.56 5.74 2.48
C TRP A 16 3.04 5.40 2.54
N THR A 17 3.61 5.39 3.75
CA THR A 17 4.96 4.86 3.97
C THR A 17 4.86 3.39 4.34
N LEU A 18 5.87 2.59 3.97
CA LEU A 18 5.94 1.18 4.38
C LEU A 18 5.94 1.05 5.92
N LEU A 19 6.71 1.89 6.61
CA LEU A 19 6.74 1.88 8.07
C LEU A 19 5.37 2.20 8.68
N GLY A 20 4.67 3.20 8.14
CA GLY A 20 3.31 3.55 8.56
C GLY A 20 2.35 2.39 8.34
N PHE A 21 2.46 1.70 7.20
CA PHE A 21 1.61 0.55 6.86
C PHE A 21 1.85 -0.60 7.82
N LEU A 22 3.11 -0.96 8.06
CA LEU A 22 3.47 -2.02 9.00
C LEU A 22 3.00 -1.69 10.43
N THR A 23 3.12 -0.42 10.84
CA THR A 23 2.65 0.04 12.16
C THR A 23 1.13 -0.01 12.27
N TYR A 24 0.39 0.32 11.21
CA TYR A 24 -1.06 0.19 11.14
C TYR A 24 -1.48 -1.29 11.25
N ARG A 25 -0.89 -2.15 10.42
CA ARG A 25 -1.20 -3.58 10.36
C ARG A 25 -0.86 -4.31 11.65
N GLN A 26 0.22 -3.92 12.34
CA GLN A 26 0.61 -4.52 13.63
C GLN A 26 -0.48 -4.40 14.72
N ARG A 27 -1.43 -3.45 14.57
CA ARG A 27 -2.54 -3.28 15.50
C ARG A 27 -3.75 -4.18 15.19
N LEU A 28 -3.71 -4.90 14.08
CA LEU A 28 -4.79 -5.78 13.63
C LEU A 28 -4.48 -7.22 14.01
N ASP A 29 -5.54 -7.98 14.35
CA ASP A 29 -5.41 -9.35 14.84
C ASP A 29 -4.85 -10.34 13.79
N ASP A 30 -4.88 -9.97 12.50
CA ASP A 30 -4.43 -10.80 11.38
C ASP A 30 -3.01 -10.47 10.91
N PHE A 31 -2.25 -9.66 11.65
CA PHE A 31 -0.89 -9.28 11.28
C PHE A 31 0.03 -10.49 11.12
N GLN A 32 0.69 -10.61 9.96
CA GLN A 32 1.66 -11.68 9.72
C GLN A 32 3.10 -11.21 9.89
N TYR A 33 3.73 -11.64 10.99
CA TYR A 33 5.15 -11.37 11.24
C TYR A 33 6.05 -12.34 10.45
N GLY A 34 7.09 -11.80 9.81
CA GLY A 34 8.06 -12.58 9.04
C GLY A 34 7.63 -12.87 7.60
N ASN A 35 8.56 -13.40 6.79
CA ASN A 35 8.36 -13.83 5.41
C ASN A 35 7.98 -12.75 4.37
N GLY A 36 7.94 -11.48 4.75
CA GLY A 36 7.66 -10.37 3.82
C GLY A 36 6.22 -10.30 3.36
N PHE A 37 5.28 -11.01 3.99
CA PHE A 37 3.89 -11.05 3.57
C PHE A 37 3.23 -9.66 3.60
N GLU A 38 3.40 -8.91 4.69
CA GLU A 38 2.88 -7.53 4.80
C GLU A 38 3.58 -6.58 3.81
N HIS A 39 4.85 -6.82 3.48
CA HIS A 39 5.53 -6.07 2.41
C HIS A 39 4.90 -6.36 1.04
N SER A 40 4.63 -7.64 0.73
CA SER A 40 3.96 -8.04 -0.50
C SER A 40 2.57 -7.41 -0.58
N ARG A 41 1.80 -7.46 0.51
CA ARG A 41 0.47 -6.87 0.60
C ARG A 41 0.50 -5.36 0.37
N TYR A 42 1.43 -4.66 1.00
CA TYR A 42 1.68 -3.24 0.75
C TYR A 42 1.99 -2.93 -0.71
N SER A 43 2.96 -3.66 -1.30
CA SER A 43 3.36 -3.45 -2.69
C SER A 43 2.25 -3.78 -3.69
N SER A 44 1.45 -4.81 -3.41
CA SER A 44 0.30 -5.24 -4.22
C SER A 44 -0.75 -4.14 -4.24
N ASN A 45 -1.13 -3.63 -3.07
CA ASN A 45 -2.10 -2.53 -2.96
C ASN A 45 -1.66 -1.28 -3.74
N LEU A 46 -0.40 -0.86 -3.58
CA LEU A 46 0.14 0.27 -4.34
C LEU A 46 0.11 0.01 -5.86
N ALA A 47 0.53 -1.18 -6.31
CA ALA A 47 0.51 -1.54 -7.72
C ALA A 47 -0.91 -1.58 -8.30
N THR A 48 -1.89 -2.04 -7.51
CA THR A 48 -3.31 -2.03 -7.88
C THR A 48 -3.83 -0.61 -8.04
N ILE A 49 -3.51 0.31 -7.11
CA ILE A 49 -3.89 1.73 -7.21
C ILE A 49 -3.26 2.40 -8.43
N CYS A 50 -1.99 2.11 -8.74
CA CYS A 50 -1.31 2.65 -9.93
C CYS A 50 -1.97 2.24 -11.25
N LYS A 51 -2.71 1.12 -11.27
CA LYS A 51 -3.40 0.58 -12.44
C LYS A 51 -4.89 0.96 -12.49
N TRP A 52 -5.43 1.62 -11.47
CA TRP A 52 -6.82 2.05 -11.48
C TRP A 52 -7.03 3.11 -12.57
N GLU A 53 -7.98 2.83 -13.47
CA GLU A 53 -8.37 3.76 -14.55
C GLU A 53 -9.07 5.00 -14.00
N GLU A 54 -9.64 4.91 -12.79
CA GLU A 54 -10.08 6.05 -11.99
C GLU A 54 -9.46 5.98 -10.61
N PRO A 55 -8.51 6.88 -10.32
CA PRO A 55 -8.79 7.88 -9.30
C PRO A 55 -8.15 9.24 -9.66
N SER A 56 -8.49 10.29 -8.90
CA SER A 56 -7.85 11.60 -9.04
C SER A 56 -6.33 11.45 -9.18
N GLU A 57 -5.72 12.14 -10.14
CA GLU A 57 -4.27 12.11 -10.44
C GLU A 57 -3.38 12.15 -9.18
N ALA A 58 -3.85 12.84 -8.13
CA ALA A 58 -3.23 12.90 -6.81
C ALA A 58 -3.03 11.53 -6.12
N VAL A 59 -4.03 10.65 -6.18
CA VAL A 59 -4.00 9.31 -5.55
C VAL A 59 -3.00 8.41 -6.28
N MET A 60 -3.05 8.39 -7.62
CA MET A 60 -2.07 7.65 -8.43
C MET A 60 -0.65 8.16 -8.18
N LYS A 61 -0.46 9.49 -8.14
CA LYS A 61 0.84 10.09 -7.88
C LYS A 61 1.40 9.68 -6.51
N LYS A 62 0.57 9.70 -5.46
CA LYS A 62 0.94 9.18 -4.12
C LYS A 62 1.32 7.70 -4.18
N ALA A 63 0.54 6.88 -4.90
CA ALA A 63 0.82 5.45 -5.08
C ALA A 63 2.20 5.21 -5.70
N CYS A 64 2.45 5.85 -6.85
CA CYS A 64 3.71 5.75 -7.57
C CYS A 64 4.90 6.23 -6.73
N GLN A 65 4.75 7.34 -6.00
CA GLN A 65 5.78 7.86 -5.10
C GLN A 65 6.10 6.87 -3.97
N ALA A 66 5.07 6.35 -3.30
CA ALA A 66 5.20 5.35 -2.25
C ALA A 66 5.80 4.02 -2.74
N LEU A 67 5.62 3.68 -4.02
CA LEU A 67 6.21 2.49 -4.63
C LEU A 67 7.66 2.71 -5.05
N SER A 68 8.03 3.95 -5.43
CA SER A 68 9.36 4.29 -5.94
C SER A 68 10.50 4.17 -4.92
N VAL A 69 10.18 4.10 -3.63
CA VAL A 69 11.16 3.91 -2.54
C VAL A 69 11.63 2.46 -2.40
N PHE A 70 11.00 1.50 -3.09
CA PHE A 70 11.52 0.13 -3.14
C PHE A 70 12.62 -0.01 -4.18
N PRO A 71 13.76 -0.62 -3.83
CA PRO A 71 14.78 -0.94 -4.82
C PRO A 71 14.19 -1.91 -5.85
N VAL A 72 14.21 -1.52 -7.12
CA VAL A 72 13.96 -2.44 -8.23
C VAL A 72 15.13 -3.43 -8.22
N LYS A 73 14.82 -4.72 -8.02
CA LYS A 73 15.81 -5.80 -8.13
C LYS A 73 16.23 -5.99 -9.59
#